data_AF-Q3LBX3-F1
#
_entry.id   AF-Q3LBX3-F1
#
_cell.length_a   1.000
_cell.length_b   1.000
_cell.length_c   1.000
_cell.angle_alpha   90.00
_cell.angle_beta   90.00
_cell.angle_gamma   90.00
#
_symmetry.space_group_name_H-M   'P 1'
#
loop_
_entity.id
_entity.type
_entity.pdbx_description
1 polymer ?
#
loop_
_entity_poly.entity_id
_entity_poly.type
_entity_poly.pdbx_seq_one_letter_code
_entity_poly.pdbx_strand_id
1 'polypeptide(L)'
;TKPLLKQFLKIIYNNKLSHLYLITGQTLAQRKEFVFELSYQIFKFKEPQNEHLFTKQALIKGINTNFYYLNKDNQLLKKEQILQLQKVFHQAPLFGQERIYVIEKIEKTTLAAANSLLHFLENAPKHTIGFL
;
A
#
# COMPACT_ATOMS: atom_id res chain seq x y z
N THR A 1 16.19 4.73 8.39
CA THR A 1 15.13 5.20 7.46
C THR A 1 15.67 5.94 6.23
N LYS A 2 16.44 7.04 6.35
CA LYS A 2 16.94 7.80 5.16
C LYS A 2 17.73 7.00 4.10
N PRO A 3 18.59 6.01 4.45
CA PRO A 3 19.33 5.25 3.43
C PRO A 3 18.45 4.34 2.59
N LEU A 4 17.46 3.68 3.22
CA LEU A 4 16.53 2.78 2.56
C LEU A 4 15.61 3.53 1.59
N LEU A 5 15.08 4.68 2.01
CA LEU A 5 14.27 5.53 1.13
C LEU A 5 15.04 5.94 -0.13
N LYS A 6 16.33 6.30 0.01
CA LYS A 6 17.19 6.65 -1.13
C LYS A 6 17.37 5.48 -2.11
N GLN A 7 17.42 4.25 -1.63
CA GLN A 7 17.47 3.07 -2.50
C GLN A 7 16.16 2.89 -3.26
N PHE A 8 15.01 3.01 -2.57
CA PHE A 8 13.71 2.94 -3.20
C PHE A 8 13.48 4.04 -4.24
N LEU A 9 13.93 5.27 -4.00
CA LEU A 9 13.87 6.33 -5.01
C LEU A 9 14.58 5.91 -6.31
N LYS A 10 15.75 5.27 -6.23
CA LYS A 10 16.42 4.73 -7.43
C LYS A 10 15.59 3.65 -8.13
N ILE A 11 14.91 2.79 -7.37
CA ILE A 11 14.04 1.74 -7.92
C ILE A 11 12.85 2.37 -8.65
N ILE A 12 12.23 3.38 -8.04
CA ILE A 12 11.12 4.15 -8.59
C ILE A 12 11.55 4.80 -9.92
N TYR A 13 12.65 5.57 -9.92
CA TYR A 13 13.15 6.27 -11.11
C TYR A 13 13.55 5.33 -12.24
N ASN A 14 14.04 4.14 -11.92
CA ASN A 14 14.38 3.13 -12.92
C ASN A 14 13.18 2.28 -13.37
N ASN A 15 11.97 2.56 -12.89
CA ASN A 15 10.76 1.81 -13.17
C ASN A 15 10.87 0.30 -12.82
N LYS A 16 11.51 -0.01 -11.69
CA LYS A 16 11.77 -1.39 -11.23
C LYS A 16 10.98 -1.75 -9.97
N LEU A 17 9.88 -1.06 -9.69
CA LEU A 17 9.02 -1.37 -8.55
C LEU A 17 8.38 -2.76 -8.72
N SER A 18 8.43 -3.54 -7.65
CA SER A 18 7.64 -4.76 -7.51
C SER A 18 6.19 -4.40 -7.17
N HIS A 19 5.28 -5.33 -7.47
CA HIS A 19 3.87 -5.22 -7.10
C HIS A 19 3.63 -5.51 -5.61
N LEU A 20 4.61 -6.09 -4.89
CA LEU A 20 4.47 -6.48 -3.49
C LEU A 20 5.80 -6.37 -2.73
N TYR A 21 5.73 -5.85 -1.50
CA TYR A 21 6.83 -5.75 -0.55
C TYR A 21 6.38 -6.16 0.86
N LEU A 22 7.23 -6.92 1.57
CA LEU A 22 7.09 -7.22 2.99
C LEU A 22 8.13 -6.43 3.78
N ILE A 23 7.71 -5.65 4.78
CA ILE A 23 8.55 -4.72 5.54
C ILE A 23 8.70 -5.20 6.99
N THR A 24 9.92 -5.60 7.36
CA THR A 24 10.23 -6.19 8.68
C THR A 24 11.33 -5.42 9.44
N GLY A 25 11.56 -5.78 10.71
CA GLY A 25 12.75 -5.37 11.50
C GLY A 25 12.72 -4.00 12.21
N GLN A 26 11.85 -3.07 11.82
CA GLN A 26 11.71 -1.74 12.45
C GLN A 26 10.48 -1.65 13.36
N THR A 27 10.43 -0.61 14.22
CA THR A 27 9.22 -0.35 15.03
C THR A 27 8.02 -0.07 14.11
N LEU A 28 6.82 -0.34 14.62
CA LEU A 28 5.59 -0.11 13.87
C LEU A 28 5.47 1.34 13.37
N ALA A 29 5.81 2.32 14.23
CA ALA A 29 5.79 3.73 13.89
C ALA A 29 6.76 4.06 12.74
N GLN A 30 7.98 3.53 12.78
CA GLN A 30 8.98 3.73 11.71
C GLN A 30 8.56 3.07 10.40
N ARG A 31 7.98 1.87 10.44
CA ARG A 31 7.43 1.20 9.25
C ARG A 31 6.29 2.01 8.64
N LYS A 32 5.37 2.49 9.47
CA LYS A 32 4.26 3.36 9.06
C LYS A 32 4.76 4.64 8.40
N GLU A 33 5.68 5.35 9.05
CA GLU A 33 6.28 6.57 8.48
C GLU A 33 6.96 6.29 7.14
N PHE A 34 7.74 5.22 7.05
CA PHE A 34 8.43 4.82 5.82
C PHE A 34 7.45 4.50 4.69
N VAL A 35 6.38 3.75 4.96
CA VAL A 35 5.37 3.39 3.95
C VAL A 35 4.62 4.63 3.46
N PHE A 36 4.25 5.55 4.34
CA PHE A 36 3.61 6.81 3.93
C PHE A 36 4.53 7.66 3.06
N GLU A 37 5.80 7.79 3.46
CA GLU A 37 6.78 8.53 2.67
C GLU A 37 7.01 7.88 1.31
N LEU A 38 7.21 6.56 1.28
CA LEU A 38 7.43 5.82 0.05
C LEU A 38 6.22 5.91 -0.90
N SER A 39 5.01 5.78 -0.37
CA SER A 39 3.77 5.87 -1.14
C SER A 39 3.61 7.27 -1.76
N TYR A 40 3.90 8.32 -0.98
CA TYR A 40 3.93 9.69 -1.50
C TYR A 40 4.91 9.85 -2.67
N GLN A 41 6.14 9.33 -2.54
CA GLN A 41 7.15 9.40 -3.59
C GLN A 41 6.76 8.60 -4.84
N ILE A 42 6.12 7.44 -4.68
CA ILE A 42 5.62 6.63 -5.80
C ILE A 42 4.56 7.40 -6.57
N PHE A 43 3.53 7.93 -5.89
CA PHE A 43 2.49 8.71 -6.56
C PHE A 43 3.05 9.95 -7.24
N LYS A 44 3.92 10.71 -6.56
CA LYS A 44 4.56 11.90 -7.14
C LYS A 44 5.31 11.57 -8.43
N PHE A 45 6.01 10.44 -8.48
CA PHE A 45 6.77 10.05 -9.68
C PHE A 45 5.88 9.52 -10.80
N LYS A 46 4.90 8.67 -10.47
CA LYS A 46 4.08 7.96 -11.45
C LYS A 46 2.88 8.77 -11.96
N GLU A 47 2.40 9.71 -11.15
CA GLU A 47 1.18 10.49 -11.39
C GLU A 47 1.46 12.00 -11.30
N PRO A 48 2.45 12.55 -12.03
CA PRO A 48 2.87 13.95 -11.86
C PRO A 48 1.74 14.97 -12.13
N GLN A 49 0.81 14.65 -13.04
CA GLN A 49 -0.35 15.50 -13.34
C GLN A 49 -1.37 15.56 -12.19
N ASN A 50 -1.35 14.55 -11.32
CA ASN A 50 -2.28 14.37 -10.22
C ASN A 50 -1.59 14.58 -8.85
N GLU A 51 -0.36 15.09 -8.80
CA GLU A 51 0.45 15.17 -7.57
C GLU A 51 -0.31 15.85 -6.41
N HIS A 52 -1.08 16.89 -6.72
CA HIS A 52 -1.90 17.65 -5.76
C HIS A 52 -2.98 16.80 -5.06
N LEU A 53 -3.41 15.68 -5.65
CA LEU A 53 -4.37 14.73 -5.06
C LEU A 53 -3.69 13.73 -4.11
N PHE A 54 -2.38 13.54 -4.26
CA PHE A 54 -1.59 12.53 -3.54
C PHE A 54 -0.74 13.11 -2.42
N THR A 55 -1.20 14.16 -1.73
CA THR A 55 -0.43 14.75 -0.63
C THR A 55 -0.22 13.75 0.50
N LYS A 56 0.95 13.81 1.16
CA LYS A 56 1.24 12.97 2.33
C LYS A 56 0.16 13.09 3.42
N GLN A 57 -0.41 14.29 3.59
CA GLN A 57 -1.49 14.52 4.54
C GLN A 57 -2.79 13.81 4.14
N ALA A 58 -3.15 13.80 2.84
CA ALA A 58 -4.31 13.07 2.34
C ALA A 58 -4.15 11.54 2.53
N LEU A 59 -2.94 11.01 2.31
CA LEU A 59 -2.64 9.61 2.58
C LEU A 59 -2.80 9.28 4.07
N ILE A 60 -2.18 10.08 4.95
CA ILE A 60 -2.23 9.87 6.41
C ILE A 60 -3.67 9.93 6.95
N LYS A 61 -4.49 10.84 6.42
CA LYS A 61 -5.91 10.98 6.79
C LYS A 61 -6.81 9.92 6.15
N GLY A 62 -6.29 9.09 5.24
CA GLY A 62 -7.07 8.07 4.53
C GLY A 62 -8.12 8.64 3.56
N ILE A 63 -7.88 9.85 3.03
CA ILE A 63 -8.83 10.55 2.14
C ILE A 63 -8.64 10.12 0.68
N ASN A 64 -7.42 9.71 0.31
CA ASN A 64 -7.11 9.36 -1.06
C ASN A 64 -7.67 7.97 -1.41
N THR A 65 -8.51 7.89 -2.44
CA THR A 65 -9.20 6.66 -2.86
C THR A 65 -8.30 5.60 -3.49
N ASN A 66 -7.12 6.00 -3.95
CA ASN A 66 -6.13 5.08 -4.54
C ASN A 66 -5.12 4.59 -3.48
N PHE A 67 -5.20 5.06 -2.25
CA PHE A 67 -4.38 4.61 -1.14
C PHE A 67 -5.23 3.99 -0.03
N TYR A 68 -5.03 2.70 0.26
CA TYR A 68 -5.82 1.98 1.24
C TYR A 68 -4.94 1.45 2.37
N TYR A 69 -5.11 1.99 3.58
CA TYR A 69 -4.37 1.56 4.76
C TYR A 69 -5.24 0.73 5.68
N LEU A 70 -4.96 -0.57 5.74
CA LEU A 70 -5.66 -1.53 6.57
C LEU A 70 -4.91 -1.72 7.89
N ASN A 71 -5.40 -1.10 8.96
CA ASN A 71 -4.92 -1.33 10.32
C ASN A 71 -6.11 -1.73 11.20
N LYS A 72 -5.89 -2.76 12.02
CA LYS A 72 -6.73 -3.09 13.17
C LYS A 72 -5.88 -2.95 14.42
N ASP A 73 -6.22 -1.96 15.26
CA ASP A 73 -5.54 -1.60 16.51
C ASP A 73 -5.74 -2.64 17.63
N ASN A 74 -5.45 -3.93 17.33
CA ASN A 74 -5.39 -5.13 18.19
C ASN A 74 -6.38 -6.26 17.88
N GLN A 75 -7.18 -6.15 16.82
CA GLN A 75 -8.04 -7.25 16.39
C GLN A 75 -7.37 -8.07 15.28
N LEU A 76 -7.70 -9.36 15.21
CA LEU A 76 -7.36 -10.19 14.07
C LEU A 76 -7.99 -9.62 12.80
N LEU A 77 -7.20 -9.57 11.74
CA LEU A 77 -7.64 -9.26 10.39
C LEU A 77 -8.51 -10.40 9.89
N LYS A 78 -9.78 -10.10 9.61
CA LYS A 78 -10.77 -11.08 9.16
C LYS A 78 -10.91 -11.08 7.63
N LYS A 79 -11.48 -12.17 7.11
CA LYS A 79 -11.68 -12.41 5.67
C LYS A 79 -12.44 -11.25 5.00
N GLU A 80 -13.46 -10.73 5.66
CA GLU A 80 -14.35 -9.69 5.11
C GLU A 80 -13.58 -8.41 4.79
N GLN A 81 -12.54 -8.09 5.56
CA GLN A 81 -11.71 -6.91 5.33
C GLN A 81 -10.84 -7.09 4.08
N ILE A 82 -10.32 -8.29 3.87
CA ILE A 82 -9.58 -8.63 2.65
C ILE A 82 -10.50 -8.60 1.44
N LEU A 83 -11.72 -9.13 1.54
CA LEU A 83 -12.70 -9.06 0.46
C LEU A 83 -13.10 -7.62 0.13
N GLN A 84 -13.21 -6.75 1.14
CA GLN A 84 -13.47 -5.34 0.92
C GLN A 84 -12.30 -4.65 0.21
N LEU A 85 -11.06 -4.93 0.62
CA LEU A 85 -9.85 -4.46 -0.07
C LEU A 85 -9.87 -4.90 -1.54
N GLN A 86 -10.11 -6.19 -1.79
CA GLN A 86 -10.22 -6.72 -3.15
C GLN A 86 -11.28 -5.96 -3.95
N LYS A 87 -12.51 -5.83 -3.43
CA LYS A 87 -13.60 -5.13 -4.12
C LYS A 87 -13.22 -3.70 -4.51
N VAL A 88 -12.60 -2.96 -3.59
CA VAL A 88 -12.14 -1.59 -3.86
C VAL A 88 -11.09 -1.57 -4.98
N PHE A 89 -10.14 -2.51 -4.97
CA PHE A 89 -9.04 -2.53 -5.93
C PHE A 89 -9.43 -3.03 -7.32
N HIS A 90 -10.45 -3.89 -7.44
CA HIS A 90 -10.97 -4.34 -8.73
C HIS A 90 -11.83 -3.29 -9.46
N GLN A 91 -12.29 -2.25 -8.76
CA GLN A 91 -12.97 -1.12 -9.39
C GLN A 91 -11.94 -0.20 -10.08
N ALA A 92 -12.37 0.55 -11.11
CA ALA A 92 -11.50 1.56 -11.71
C ALA A 92 -11.16 2.67 -10.69
N PRO A 93 -9.90 3.16 -10.65
CA PRO A 93 -9.55 4.31 -9.83
C PRO A 93 -10.30 5.56 -10.30
N LEU A 94 -10.60 6.49 -9.38
CA LEU A 94 -11.29 7.74 -9.75
C LEU A 94 -10.40 8.70 -10.54
N PHE A 95 -9.10 8.65 -10.31
CA PHE A 95 -8.09 9.48 -10.97
C PHE A 95 -6.77 8.72 -11.03
N GLY A 96 -5.96 8.99 -12.06
CA GLY A 96 -4.72 8.25 -12.31
C GLY A 96 -4.96 6.75 -12.54
N GLN A 97 -3.89 5.97 -12.43
CA GLN A 97 -3.88 4.51 -12.59
C GLN A 97 -3.25 3.81 -11.40
N GLU A 98 -2.23 4.42 -10.78
CA GLU A 98 -1.52 3.79 -9.67
C GLU A 98 -2.38 3.69 -8.41
N ARG A 99 -2.28 2.54 -7.74
CA ARG A 99 -2.97 2.26 -6.49
C ARG A 99 -2.03 1.57 -5.51
N ILE A 100 -2.17 1.90 -4.23
CA ILE A 100 -1.32 1.38 -3.18
C ILE A 100 -2.19 0.88 -2.03
N TYR A 101 -1.94 -0.34 -1.58
CA TYR A 101 -2.51 -0.83 -0.32
C TYR A 101 -1.42 -1.14 0.70
N VAL A 102 -1.78 -0.99 1.97
CA VAL A 102 -0.92 -1.31 3.11
C VAL A 102 -1.72 -2.18 4.06
N ILE A 103 -1.17 -3.33 4.44
CA ILE A 103 -1.76 -4.20 5.47
C ILE A 103 -0.82 -4.21 6.66
N GLU A 104 -1.20 -3.50 7.71
CA GLU A 104 -0.41 -3.46 8.93
C GLU A 104 -0.62 -4.74 9.74
N LYS A 105 0.48 -5.28 10.32
CA LYS A 105 0.47 -6.48 11.18
C LYS A 105 -0.14 -7.70 10.48
N ILE A 106 0.40 -8.06 9.31
CA ILE A 106 -0.08 -9.21 8.54
C ILE A 106 -0.03 -10.54 9.33
N GLU A 107 0.85 -10.63 10.33
CA GLU A 107 0.91 -11.74 11.28
C GLU A 107 -0.35 -11.92 12.13
N LYS A 108 -1.17 -10.87 12.26
CA LYS A 108 -2.46 -10.90 12.96
C LYS A 108 -3.62 -11.23 12.01
N THR A 109 -3.44 -12.16 11.09
CA THR A 109 -4.49 -12.61 10.16
C THR A 109 -5.15 -13.90 10.63
N THR A 110 -6.44 -14.07 10.37
CA THR A 110 -7.06 -15.40 10.44
C THR A 110 -6.62 -16.23 9.24
N LEU A 111 -6.63 -17.56 9.35
CA LEU A 111 -6.32 -18.46 8.23
C LEU A 111 -7.19 -18.16 6.99
N ALA A 112 -8.48 -17.88 7.20
CA ALA A 112 -9.39 -17.52 6.13
C ALA A 112 -9.02 -16.18 5.45
N ALA A 113 -8.55 -15.19 6.22
CA ALA A 113 -8.05 -13.93 5.69
C ALA A 113 -6.75 -14.11 4.92
N ALA A 114 -5.81 -14.90 5.44
CA ALA A 114 -4.55 -15.22 4.77
C ALA A 114 -4.76 -15.89 3.41
N ASN A 115 -5.65 -16.89 3.33
CA ASN A 115 -5.97 -17.57 2.07
C ASN A 115 -6.63 -16.61 1.06
N SER A 116 -7.52 -15.74 1.53
CA SER A 116 -8.15 -14.74 0.66
C SER A 116 -7.14 -13.69 0.20
N LEU A 117 -6.18 -13.33 1.05
CA LEU A 117 -5.12 -12.40 0.69
C LEU A 117 -4.21 -13.02 -0.36
N LEU A 118 -3.80 -14.28 -0.21
CA LEU A 118 -2.96 -14.97 -1.20
C LEU A 118 -3.56 -14.89 -2.61
N HIS A 119 -4.84 -15.22 -2.75
CA HIS A 119 -5.55 -15.09 -4.02
C HIS A 119 -5.52 -13.66 -4.58
N PHE A 120 -5.63 -12.64 -3.71
CA PHE A 120 -5.51 -11.24 -4.14
C PHE A 120 -4.10 -10.87 -4.57
N LEU A 121 -3.06 -11.34 -3.87
CA LEU A 121 -1.67 -11.07 -4.22
C LEU A 121 -1.33 -11.62 -5.61
N GLU A 122 -1.87 -12.79 -5.96
CA GLU A 122 -1.69 -13.43 -7.27
C GLU A 122 -2.44 -12.72 -8.40
N ASN A 123 -3.61 -12.15 -8.11
CA ASN A 123 -4.53 -11.57 -9.11
C ASN A 123 -4.70 -10.05 -8.96
N ALA A 124 -3.76 -9.37 -8.29
CA ALA A 124 -3.86 -7.95 -8.06
C ALA A 124 -3.96 -7.20 -9.41
N PRO A 125 -4.84 -6.19 -9.53
CA PRO A 125 -4.95 -5.38 -10.74
C PRO A 125 -3.61 -4.76 -11.13
N LYS A 126 -3.42 -4.51 -12.43
CA LYS A 126 -2.25 -3.76 -12.92
C LYS A 126 -2.13 -2.42 -12.19
N HIS A 127 -0.91 -1.89 -12.08
CA HIS A 127 -0.63 -0.63 -11.39
C HIS A 127 -1.00 -0.65 -9.89
N THR A 128 -0.98 -1.83 -9.27
CA THR A 128 -1.18 -2.00 -7.82
C THR A 128 0.13 -2.36 -7.14
N ILE A 129 0.44 -1.66 -6.05
CA ILE A 129 1.59 -1.94 -5.18
C ILE A 129 1.10 -2.24 -3.76
N GLY A 130 1.56 -3.35 -3.21
CA GLY A 130 1.26 -3.79 -1.84
C GLY A 130 2.43 -3.61 -0.88
N PHE A 131 2.13 -3.14 0.33
CA PHE A 131 3.05 -3.15 1.47
C PHE A 131 2.44 -3.97 2.62
N LEU A 132 3.18 -4.97 3.10
CA LEU A 132 2.84 -5.83 4.25
C LEU A 132 3.78 -5.58 5.43
#